data_AF-K2EBI3-F1
#
_entry.id   AF-K2EBI3-F1
#
_cell.length_a   1.000
_cell.length_b   1.000
_cell.length_c   1.000
_cell.angle_alpha   90.00
_cell.angle_beta   90.00
_cell.angle_gamma   90.00
#
_symmetry.space_group_name_H-M   'P 1'
#
loop_
_entity.id
_entity.type
_entity.pdbx_description
1 polymer ?
#
loop_
_entity_poly.entity_id
_entity_poly.type
_entity_poly.pdbx_seq_one_letter_code
_entity_poly.pdbx_strand_id
1 'polypeptide(L)'
;KEDYEFTGISGFIKVSVAPNKKKLCFESWPPSPQPALYVSDIEGTGVLKVNTNRRNCYWSGDSLKLVYNDVKSEKEATNLYVYDVEAASETLLTVHTATESAKPKLHTALGWSSDNKKVLCQYSYQKTPKDVRECEVDVESKFVNYF
;
A
#
# COMPACT_ATOMS: atom_id res chain seq x y z
N LYS A 1 32.12 13.33 -1.35
CA LYS A 1 30.86 13.10 -2.08
C LYS A 1 30.99 11.75 -2.78
N GLU A 2 31.10 10.68 -2.01
CA GLU A 2 31.39 9.31 -2.48
C GLU A 2 31.53 8.49 -1.20
N ASP A 3 30.43 7.88 -0.74
CA ASP A 3 30.38 6.78 0.24
C ASP A 3 28.89 6.50 0.50
N TYR A 4 28.18 6.05 -0.53
CA TYR A 4 26.82 5.53 -0.35
C TYR A 4 26.93 4.01 -0.44
N GLU A 5 26.75 3.32 0.69
CA GLU A 5 26.70 1.86 0.69
C GLU A 5 25.57 1.40 -0.24
N PHE A 6 25.91 0.52 -1.17
CA PHE A 6 24.94 -0.03 -2.11
C PHE A 6 23.95 -0.91 -1.35
N THR A 7 22.76 -0.39 -1.09
CA THR A 7 21.69 -1.10 -0.36
C THR A 7 20.98 -2.18 -1.20
N GLY A 8 21.44 -2.42 -2.44
CA GLY A 8 20.78 -3.35 -3.38
C GLY A 8 19.60 -2.74 -4.15
N ILE A 9 19.32 -1.45 -3.97
CA ILE A 9 18.23 -0.74 -4.65
C ILE A 9 18.80 -0.08 -5.92
N SER A 10 18.64 -0.73 -7.07
CA SER A 10 19.11 -0.22 -8.37
C SER A 10 18.18 0.83 -9.00
N GLY A 11 17.01 1.07 -8.40
CA GLY A 11 16.04 2.06 -8.83
C GLY A 11 14.72 1.96 -8.07
N PHE A 12 13.85 2.95 -8.26
CA PHE A 12 12.49 2.98 -7.73
C PHE A 12 11.52 3.47 -8.81
N ILE A 13 10.30 2.93 -8.82
CA ILE A 13 9.28 3.27 -9.84
C ILE A 13 8.36 4.40 -9.45
N LYS A 14 8.15 4.55 -8.15
CA LYS A 14 7.18 5.46 -7.60
C LYS A 14 7.69 5.90 -6.25
N VAL A 15 7.61 7.20 -6.04
CA VAL A 15 7.98 7.87 -4.79
C VAL A 15 6.79 8.71 -4.37
N SER A 16 6.49 8.68 -3.08
CA SER A 16 5.45 9.46 -2.44
C SER A 16 6.03 10.17 -1.22
N VAL A 17 5.93 11.49 -1.20
CA VAL A 17 6.42 12.32 -0.08
C VAL A 17 5.30 12.44 0.95
N ALA A 18 5.62 12.24 2.22
CA ALA A 18 4.66 12.45 3.30
C ALA A 18 4.23 13.93 3.37
N PRO A 19 2.99 14.25 3.77
CA PRO A 19 2.52 15.64 3.89
C PRO A 19 3.41 16.55 4.74
N ASN A 20 4.01 16.01 5.81
CA ASN A 20 4.95 16.74 6.67
C ASN A 20 6.34 16.98 6.03
N LYS A 21 6.58 16.44 4.82
CA LYS A 21 7.83 16.55 4.04
C LYS A 21 9.07 15.96 4.71
N LYS A 22 8.91 15.11 5.73
CA LYS A 22 10.03 14.48 6.45
C LYS A 22 10.35 13.08 5.99
N LYS A 23 9.39 12.38 5.36
CA LYS A 23 9.53 10.99 4.94
C LYS A 23 9.12 10.77 3.50
N LEU A 24 9.71 9.75 2.92
CA LEU A 24 9.45 9.24 1.58
C LEU A 24 8.95 7.80 1.71
N CYS A 25 8.03 7.40 0.85
CA CYS A 25 7.70 6.00 0.61
C CYS A 25 8.00 5.69 -0.85
N PHE A 26 8.67 4.58 -1.12
CA PHE A 26 9.05 4.21 -2.48
C PHE A 26 8.98 2.71 -2.74
N GLU A 27 8.73 2.40 -4.01
CA GLU A 27 8.59 1.04 -4.54
C GLU A 27 9.90 0.61 -5.20
N SER A 28 10.46 -0.55 -4.80
CA SER A 28 11.67 -1.09 -5.43
C SER A 28 11.43 -1.52 -6.88
N TRP A 29 12.36 -1.19 -7.77
CA TRP A 29 12.37 -1.62 -9.16
C TRP A 29 13.09 -2.98 -9.37
N PRO A 30 12.76 -3.75 -10.42
CA PRO A 30 13.58 -4.86 -10.91
C PRO A 30 15.05 -4.45 -11.12
N PRO A 31 16.02 -5.38 -10.95
CA PRO A 31 15.86 -6.83 -10.91
C PRO A 31 15.55 -7.40 -9.51
N SER A 32 15.12 -6.60 -8.53
CA SER A 32 14.61 -7.14 -7.27
C SER A 32 13.57 -8.23 -7.57
N PRO A 33 13.76 -9.47 -7.08
CA PRO A 33 12.92 -10.61 -7.45
C PRO A 33 11.46 -10.43 -7.00
N GLN A 34 11.21 -9.51 -6.05
CA GLN A 34 9.87 -9.17 -5.56
C GLN A 34 9.75 -7.66 -5.35
N PRO A 35 8.63 -7.03 -5.77
CA PRO A 35 8.38 -5.63 -5.47
C PRO A 35 8.21 -5.46 -3.96
N ALA A 36 8.86 -4.45 -3.38
CA ALA A 36 8.78 -4.15 -1.96
C ALA A 36 8.59 -2.66 -1.75
N LEU A 37 7.94 -2.32 -0.62
CA LEU A 37 7.81 -0.96 -0.16
C LEU A 37 8.86 -0.63 0.89
N TYR A 38 9.38 0.58 0.80
CA TYR A 38 10.33 1.14 1.75
C TYR A 38 9.85 2.51 2.19
N VAL A 39 10.21 2.88 3.42
CA VAL A 39 10.07 4.23 3.96
C VAL A 39 11.45 4.72 4.35
N SER A 40 11.76 5.97 4.06
CA SER A 40 12.98 6.62 4.52
C SER A 40 12.69 8.03 4.99
N ASP A 41 13.67 8.65 5.63
CA ASP A 41 13.67 10.09 5.78
C ASP A 41 13.88 10.77 4.41
N ILE A 42 13.46 12.03 4.29
CA ILE A 42 13.57 12.83 3.06
C ILE A 42 15.04 13.03 2.62
N GLU A 43 15.96 13.01 3.58
CA GLU A 43 17.41 13.08 3.36
C GLU A 43 18.01 11.74 2.91
N GLY A 44 17.20 10.69 2.77
CA GLY A 44 17.63 9.36 2.33
C GLY A 44 18.25 8.51 3.45
N THR A 45 18.19 8.94 4.71
CA THR A 45 18.61 8.15 5.88
C THR A 45 17.45 7.30 6.41
N GLY A 46 17.76 6.38 7.33
CA GLY A 46 16.73 5.64 8.06
C GLY A 46 15.83 4.78 7.17
N VAL A 47 16.39 4.19 6.11
CA VAL A 47 15.63 3.35 5.18
C VAL A 47 15.13 2.10 5.90
N LEU A 48 13.81 1.96 5.95
CA LEU A 48 13.11 0.85 6.55
C LEU A 48 12.31 0.12 5.46
N LYS A 49 12.44 -1.20 5.40
CA LYS A 49 11.59 -2.04 4.56
C LYS A 49 10.22 -2.21 5.24
N VAL A 50 9.16 -1.76 4.58
CA VAL A 50 7.78 -1.93 5.05
C VAL A 50 7.36 -3.39 4.92
N ASN A 51 7.35 -3.91 3.69
CA ASN A 51 7.08 -5.33 3.43
C ASN A 51 7.41 -5.71 1.97
N THR A 52 7.52 -7.01 1.70
CA THR A 52 7.59 -7.58 0.35
C THR A 52 6.20 -7.75 -0.27
N ASN A 53 6.15 -7.80 -1.60
CA ASN A 53 4.94 -7.94 -2.40
C ASN A 53 3.90 -6.88 -2.05
N ARG A 54 4.34 -5.62 -2.00
CA ARG A 54 3.51 -4.43 -1.76
C ARG A 54 3.78 -3.40 -2.85
N ARG A 55 2.75 -2.62 -3.20
CA ARG A 55 2.84 -1.50 -4.12
C ARG A 55 1.85 -0.41 -3.74
N ASN A 56 2.03 0.77 -4.34
CA ASN A 56 1.26 1.98 -4.15
C ASN A 56 1.33 2.53 -2.73
N CYS A 57 2.15 3.55 -2.49
CA CYS A 57 2.17 4.27 -1.22
C CYS A 57 1.21 5.47 -1.22
N TYR A 58 0.21 5.47 -0.34
CA TYR A 58 -0.62 6.65 -0.04
C TYR A 58 -0.50 7.02 1.43
N TRP A 59 0.10 8.18 1.69
CA TRP A 59 0.23 8.75 3.03
C TRP A 59 -1.11 9.25 3.55
N SER A 60 -1.38 9.00 4.83
CA SER A 60 -2.42 9.71 5.57
C SER A 60 -2.04 11.19 5.69
N GLY A 61 -3.05 12.07 5.84
CA GLY A 61 -2.85 13.51 5.97
C GLY A 61 -2.00 13.91 7.18
N ASP A 62 -2.04 13.11 8.25
CA ASP A 62 -1.21 13.28 9.45
C ASP A 62 0.23 12.76 9.30
N SER A 63 0.57 12.14 8.16
CA SER A 63 1.89 11.55 7.87
C SER A 63 2.30 10.37 8.78
N LEU A 64 1.37 9.78 9.54
CA LEU A 64 1.67 8.69 10.47
C LEU A 64 1.44 7.30 9.86
N LYS A 65 0.62 7.22 8.80
CA LYS A 65 0.19 5.95 8.21
C LYS A 65 0.37 5.94 6.69
N LEU A 66 0.55 4.73 6.17
CA LEU A 66 0.58 4.43 4.75
C LEU A 66 -0.51 3.42 4.45
N VAL A 67 -1.32 3.65 3.42
CA VAL A 67 -2.13 2.60 2.83
C VAL A 67 -1.52 2.15 1.51
N TYR A 68 -1.56 0.84 1.28
CA TYR A 68 -1.05 0.19 0.08
C TYR A 68 -1.80 -1.11 -0.18
N ASN A 69 -1.54 -1.71 -1.34
CA ASN A 69 -2.10 -3.01 -1.69
C ASN A 69 -1.00 -4.06 -1.85
N ASP A 70 -1.36 -5.33 -1.67
CA ASP A 70 -0.46 -6.44 -2.00
C ASP A 70 -0.26 -6.59 -3.51
N VAL A 71 0.87 -7.21 -3.89
CA VAL A 71 1.16 -7.60 -5.26
C VAL A 71 1.05 -9.11 -5.34
N LYS A 72 0.06 -9.56 -6.09
CA LYS A 72 -0.18 -10.99 -6.35
C LYS A 72 -0.42 -11.19 -7.83
N SER A 73 -0.45 -12.46 -8.24
CA SER A 73 -0.87 -12.80 -9.59
C SER A 73 -2.27 -12.24 -9.87
N GLU A 74 -2.58 -11.91 -11.12
CA GLU A 74 -3.94 -11.46 -11.51
C GLU A 74 -5.03 -12.49 -11.19
N LYS A 75 -4.63 -13.71 -10.78
CA LYS A 75 -5.53 -14.80 -10.42
C LYS A 75 -5.92 -14.82 -8.95
N GLU A 76 -5.39 -13.92 -8.13
CA GLU A 76 -5.58 -13.92 -6.68
C GLU A 76 -6.20 -12.60 -6.20
N ALA A 77 -6.97 -12.68 -5.11
CA ALA A 77 -7.55 -11.49 -4.48
C ALA A 77 -6.44 -10.53 -4.01
N THR A 78 -6.62 -9.25 -4.30
CA THR A 78 -5.74 -8.17 -3.82
C THR A 78 -6.37 -7.52 -2.59
N ASN A 79 -5.56 -7.34 -1.55
CA ASN A 79 -5.99 -6.77 -0.27
C ASN A 79 -5.31 -5.42 -0.01
N LEU A 80 -5.98 -4.61 0.80
CA LEU A 80 -5.46 -3.34 1.31
C LEU A 80 -4.88 -3.55 2.70
N TYR A 81 -3.78 -2.85 2.96
CA TYR A 81 -3.07 -2.86 4.23
C TYR A 81 -2.77 -1.43 4.64
N VAL A 82 -2.76 -1.20 5.93
CA VAL A 82 -2.26 0.03 6.54
C VAL A 82 -1.01 -0.27 7.34
N TYR A 83 0.00 0.56 7.17
CA TYR A 83 1.21 0.53 7.96
C TYR A 83 1.29 1.76 8.84
N ASP A 84 1.48 1.55 10.13
CA ASP A 84 1.79 2.59 11.08
C ASP A 84 3.31 2.79 11.14
N VAL A 85 3.76 4.00 10.83
CA VAL A 85 5.18 4.31 10.66
C VAL A 85 5.92 4.36 11.99
N GLU A 86 5.27 4.82 13.06
CA GLU A 86 5.91 4.92 14.38
C GLU A 86 5.94 3.56 15.08
N ALA A 87 4.85 2.81 15.01
CA ALA A 87 4.77 1.48 15.61
C ALA A 87 5.49 0.40 14.79
N ALA A 88 5.92 0.74 13.56
CA ALA A 88 6.50 -0.18 12.60
C ALA A 88 5.66 -1.45 12.36
N SER A 89 4.34 -1.28 12.24
CA SER A 89 3.39 -2.39 12.21
C SER A 89 2.44 -2.32 11.02
N GLU A 90 2.24 -3.45 10.33
CA GLU A 90 1.26 -3.62 9.24
C GLU A 90 -0.05 -4.22 9.77
N THR A 91 -1.17 -3.69 9.30
CA THR A 91 -2.52 -4.20 9.57
C THR A 91 -3.25 -4.46 8.26
N LEU A 92 -3.79 -5.67 8.10
CA LEU A 92 -4.70 -6.03 7.00
C LEU A 92 -6.05 -5.33 7.18
N LEU A 93 -6.51 -4.61 6.13
CA LEU A 93 -7.79 -3.90 6.12
C LEU A 93 -8.89 -4.69 5.42
N THR A 94 -8.63 -5.22 4.23
CA THR A 94 -9.63 -5.99 3.49
C THR A 94 -9.28 -7.46 3.56
N VAL A 95 -10.17 -8.27 4.14
CA VAL A 95 -10.02 -9.74 4.13
C VAL A 95 -10.97 -10.27 3.07
N HIS A 96 -10.43 -11.01 2.11
CA HIS A 96 -11.27 -11.87 1.28
C HIS A 96 -11.69 -13.09 2.10
N THR A 97 -12.98 -13.22 2.42
CA THR A 97 -13.53 -14.49 2.88
C THR A 97 -13.62 -15.41 1.67
N ALA A 98 -12.68 -16.35 1.56
CA ALA A 98 -12.71 -17.42 0.58
C ALA A 98 -13.82 -18.42 0.93
N THR A 99 -15.09 -18.01 0.81
CA THR A 99 -16.16 -18.98 0.63
C THR A 99 -16.19 -19.33 -0.85
N GLU A 100 -16.48 -20.59 -1.19
CA GLU A 100 -16.46 -21.09 -2.58
C GLU A 100 -17.36 -20.28 -3.54
N SER A 101 -18.30 -19.50 -3.00
CA SER A 101 -19.23 -18.63 -3.72
C SER A 101 -18.78 -17.16 -3.82
N ALA A 102 -17.77 -16.73 -3.06
CA ALA A 102 -17.30 -15.35 -3.05
C ALA A 102 -16.33 -15.11 -4.22
N LYS A 103 -16.75 -14.32 -5.20
CA LYS A 103 -15.87 -13.89 -6.29
C LYS A 103 -14.69 -13.09 -5.71
N PRO A 104 -13.43 -13.47 -5.95
CA PRO A 104 -12.27 -12.74 -5.44
C PRO A 104 -12.27 -11.31 -5.98
N LYS A 105 -12.11 -10.37 -5.04
CA LYS A 105 -12.06 -8.93 -5.31
C LYS A 105 -10.62 -8.47 -5.40
N LEU A 106 -10.35 -7.60 -6.36
CA LEU A 106 -9.07 -6.95 -6.57
C LEU A 106 -9.16 -5.52 -6.02
N HIS A 107 -8.74 -5.29 -4.78
CA HIS A 107 -8.78 -3.95 -4.20
C HIS A 107 -7.56 -3.12 -4.61
N THR A 108 -7.78 -1.84 -4.88
CA THR A 108 -6.72 -0.85 -5.10
C THR A 108 -7.04 0.38 -4.27
N ALA A 109 -6.09 0.84 -3.45
CA ALA A 109 -6.25 2.08 -2.69
C ALA A 109 -6.19 3.28 -3.63
N LEU A 110 -7.04 4.28 -3.38
CA LEU A 110 -7.00 5.58 -4.05
C LEU A 110 -6.41 6.67 -3.14
N GLY A 111 -6.61 6.55 -1.83
CA GLY A 111 -6.12 7.50 -0.85
C GLY A 111 -6.92 7.47 0.45
N TRP A 112 -6.68 8.47 1.29
CA TRP A 112 -7.33 8.62 2.59
C TRP A 112 -8.48 9.62 2.52
N SER A 113 -9.48 9.42 3.38
CA SER A 113 -10.41 10.49 3.74
C SER A 113 -9.67 11.62 4.44
N SER A 114 -10.22 12.84 4.38
CA SER A 114 -9.58 14.03 4.96
C SER A 114 -9.36 13.97 6.46
N ASP A 115 -10.15 13.15 7.17
CA ASP A 115 -10.04 12.91 8.61
C ASP A 115 -9.13 11.73 8.98
N ASN A 116 -8.49 11.10 7.99
CA ASN A 116 -7.62 9.92 8.13
C ASN A 116 -8.29 8.67 8.71
N LYS A 117 -9.62 8.61 8.82
CA LYS A 117 -10.31 7.45 9.40
C LYS A 117 -10.63 6.38 8.38
N LYS A 118 -10.67 6.74 7.10
CA LYS A 118 -11.10 5.86 6.04
C LYS A 118 -10.15 5.88 4.86
N VAL A 119 -10.16 4.77 4.13
CA VAL A 119 -9.46 4.60 2.87
C VAL A 119 -10.49 4.53 1.76
N LEU A 120 -10.34 5.41 0.76
CA LEU A 120 -11.05 5.31 -0.50
C LEU A 120 -10.35 4.27 -1.37
N CYS A 121 -11.12 3.37 -1.96
CA CYS A 121 -10.61 2.31 -2.79
C CYS A 121 -11.49 2.05 -4.01
N GLN A 122 -10.89 1.34 -4.95
CA GLN A 122 -11.59 0.69 -6.03
C GLN A 122 -11.51 -0.82 -5.84
N TYR A 123 -12.52 -1.52 -6.34
CA TYR A 123 -12.49 -2.96 -6.46
C TYR A 123 -13.07 -3.41 -7.80
N SER A 124 -12.56 -4.52 -8.31
CA SER A 124 -13.19 -5.27 -9.40
C SER A 124 -13.22 -6.75 -9.03
N TYR A 125 -13.99 -7.53 -9.77
CA TYR A 125 -13.94 -8.99 -9.64
C TYR A 125 -12.89 -9.54 -10.58
N GLN A 126 -12.15 -10.56 -10.15
CA GLN A 126 -11.13 -11.22 -10.97
C GLN A 126 -11.64 -11.63 -12.37
N LYS A 127 -12.89 -12.12 -12.47
CA LYS A 127 -13.50 -12.54 -13.75
C LYS A 127 -13.90 -11.37 -14.65
N THR A 128 -14.10 -10.19 -14.07
CA THR A 128 -14.54 -8.98 -14.77
C THR A 128 -13.70 -7.80 -14.31
N PRO A 129 -12.37 -7.81 -14.54
CA PRO A 129 -11.46 -6.83 -13.95
C PRO A 129 -11.68 -5.41 -14.50
N LYS A 130 -12.37 -5.29 -15.64
CA LYS A 130 -12.78 -4.01 -16.24
C LYS A 130 -14.02 -3.39 -15.59
N ASP A 131 -14.82 -4.16 -14.84
CA ASP A 131 -15.93 -3.64 -14.04
C ASP A 131 -15.37 -3.13 -12.72
N VAL A 132 -14.87 -1.90 -12.74
CA VAL A 132 -14.28 -1.21 -11.59
C VAL A 132 -15.38 -0.45 -10.86
N ARG A 133 -15.48 -0.71 -9.55
CA ARG A 133 -16.44 -0.09 -8.63
C ARG A 133 -15.69 0.51 -7.46
N GLU A 134 -16.39 1.27 -6.63
CA GLU A 134 -15.77 2.02 -5.54
C GLU A 134 -16.07 1.38 -4.19
N CYS A 135 -15.17 1.63 -3.26
CA CYS A 135 -15.31 1.19 -1.89
C CYS A 135 -14.70 2.19 -0.93
N GLU A 136 -15.15 2.11 0.31
CA GLU A 136 -14.61 2.85 1.43
C GLU A 136 -14.35 1.85 2.55
N VAL A 137 -13.15 1.90 3.14
CA VAL A 137 -12.78 1.05 4.27
C VAL A 137 -12.55 1.90 5.50
N ASP A 138 -13.27 1.62 6.58
CA ASP A 138 -12.98 2.20 7.89
C ASP A 138 -11.75 1.51 8.49
N VAL A 139 -10.74 2.29 8.89
CA VAL A 139 -9.42 1.76 9.23
C VAL A 139 -9.40 1.09 10.60
N GLU A 140 -10.27 1.53 11.52
CA GLU A 140 -10.34 0.98 12.88
C GLU A 140 -11.20 -0.30 12.92
N SER A 141 -12.43 -0.19 12.42
CA SER A 141 -13.39 -1.30 12.43
C SER A 141 -13.14 -2.33 11.32
N LYS A 142 -12.36 -1.96 10.29
CA LYS A 142 -12.12 -2.75 9.07
C LYS A 142 -13.40 -3.04 8.28
N PHE A 143 -14.46 -2.30 8.55
CA PHE A 143 -15.70 -2.39 7.79
C PHE A 143 -15.49 -1.84 6.39
N VAL A 144 -15.96 -2.59 5.38
CA VAL A 144 -15.87 -2.18 3.97
C VAL A 144 -17.26 -1.88 3.44
N ASN A 145 -17.48 -0.64 3.03
CA ASN A 145 -18.65 -0.22 2.27
C ASN A 145 -18.34 -0.30 0.77
N TYR A 146 -19.20 -0.95 0.00
CA TYR A 146 -19.05 -1.11 -1.45
C TYR A 146 -20.19 -0.38 -2.16
N PHE A 147 -19.88 0.46 -3.15
CA PHE A 147 -20.87 1.26 -3.87
C PHE A 147 -20.53 1.44 -5.36
#